data_AF-A0A2S6HCM1-F1
#
_entry.id   AF-A0A2S6HCM1-F1
#
_cell.length_a   1.000
_cell.length_b   1.000
_cell.length_c   1.000
_cell.angle_alpha   90.00
_cell.angle_beta   90.00
_cell.angle_gamma   90.00
#
_symmetry.space_group_name_H-M   'P 1'
#
loop_
_entity.id
_entity.type
_entity.pdbx_description
1 polymer ?
#
loop_
_entity_poly.entity_id
_entity_poly.type
_entity_poly.pdbx_seq_one_letter_code
_entity_poly.pdbx_strand_id
1 'polypeptide(L)'
;MIMSFGQYKDKHVGWVIRNDFSYFKWMKRQEMTNRKEFQAMKKYVSILNRIPFQCACYGKCKPKNIATRYSIYSKNPDLHYYCDECDPYSSGANNGKLFIGKTIEELARLSDCNESIKQFTTNKGLKNGMRVQSYDNFFVKHK
;
A
#
# COMPACT_ATOMS: atom_id res chain seq x y z
N MET A 1 -5.25 -9.37 -14.36
CA MET A 1 -3.94 -9.70 -14.99
C MET A 1 -3.17 -10.73 -14.14
N ILE A 2 -2.75 -11.85 -14.73
CA ILE A 2 -2.03 -12.93 -14.04
C ILE A 2 -0.54 -12.91 -14.40
N MET A 3 0.31 -13.24 -13.44
CA MET A 3 1.75 -13.44 -13.63
C MET A 3 2.02 -14.66 -14.51
N SER A 4 2.74 -14.47 -15.62
CA SER A 4 3.08 -15.57 -16.53
C SER A 4 4.44 -16.24 -16.23
N PHE A 5 5.17 -15.80 -15.19
CA PHE A 5 6.54 -16.22 -14.93
C PHE A 5 6.96 -16.05 -13.46
N GLY A 6 8.13 -16.60 -13.13
CA GLY A 6 8.78 -16.43 -11.82
C GLY A 6 8.07 -17.16 -10.68
N GLN A 7 8.50 -16.90 -9.45
CA GLN A 7 7.97 -17.56 -8.25
C GLN A 7 6.47 -17.32 -8.02
N TYR A 8 5.91 -16.29 -8.65
CA TYR A 8 4.49 -15.95 -8.55
C TYR A 8 3.68 -16.30 -9.80
N LYS A 9 4.18 -17.21 -10.65
CA LYS A 9 3.41 -17.73 -11.78
C LYS A 9 2.00 -18.14 -11.32
N ASP A 10 1.01 -17.81 -12.14
CA ASP A 10 -0.42 -18.06 -11.91
C ASP A 10 -1.06 -17.26 -10.76
N LYS A 11 -0.31 -16.36 -10.10
CA LYS A 11 -0.87 -15.39 -9.15
C LYS A 11 -1.33 -14.12 -9.87
N HIS A 12 -2.39 -13.51 -9.35
CA HIS A 12 -2.84 -12.20 -9.82
C HIS A 12 -1.82 -11.12 -9.47
N VAL A 13 -1.54 -10.19 -10.39
CA VAL A 13 -0.57 -9.10 -10.19
C VAL A 13 -0.88 -8.26 -8.94
N GLY A 14 -2.16 -7.97 -8.69
CA GLY A 14 -2.59 -7.26 -7.47
C GLY A 14 -2.38 -8.05 -6.17
N TRP A 15 -2.40 -9.38 -6.23
CA TRP A 15 -2.05 -10.22 -5.09
C TRP A 15 -0.55 -10.10 -4.79
N VAL A 16 0.30 -10.06 -5.82
CA VAL A 16 1.75 -9.89 -5.65
C VAL A 16 2.08 -8.53 -5.04
N ILE A 17 1.49 -7.43 -5.54
CA ILE A 17 1.66 -6.09 -4.96
C ILE A 17 1.37 -6.08 -3.46
N ARG A 18 0.28 -6.74 -3.05
CA ARG A 18 -0.16 -6.78 -1.66
C ARG A 18 0.76 -7.62 -0.77
N ASN A 19 1.17 -8.80 -1.24
CA ASN A 19 1.80 -9.80 -0.39
C ASN A 19 3.33 -9.82 -0.49
N ASP A 20 3.89 -9.39 -1.61
CA ASP A 20 5.32 -9.24 -1.81
C ASP A 20 5.65 -8.10 -2.78
N PHE A 21 5.58 -6.87 -2.25
CA PHE A 21 5.93 -5.68 -3.03
C PHE A 21 7.42 -5.64 -3.41
N SER A 22 8.27 -6.33 -2.64
CA SER A 22 9.68 -6.47 -2.98
C SER A 22 9.91 -7.15 -4.33
N TYR A 23 8.96 -7.97 -4.79
CA TYR A 23 8.99 -8.53 -6.14
C TYR A 23 8.82 -7.48 -7.24
N PHE A 24 7.94 -6.50 -7.05
CA PHE A 24 7.81 -5.36 -7.97
C PHE A 24 9.12 -4.55 -8.02
N LYS A 25 9.74 -4.32 -6.85
CA LYS A 25 11.07 -3.68 -6.76
C LYS A 25 12.14 -4.52 -7.48
N TRP A 26 12.12 -5.84 -7.33
CA TRP A 26 13.02 -6.75 -8.01
C TRP A 26 12.84 -6.70 -9.53
N MET A 27 11.59 -6.78 -10.05
CA MET A 27 11.32 -6.66 -11.48
C MET A 27 11.85 -5.34 -12.06
N LYS A 28 11.74 -4.24 -11.30
CA LYS A 28 12.32 -2.95 -11.69
C LYS A 28 13.85 -3.01 -11.79
N ARG A 29 14.53 -3.64 -10.82
CA ARG A 29 16.00 -3.80 -10.81
C ARG A 29 16.49 -4.71 -11.93
N GLN A 30 15.68 -5.67 -12.37
CA GLN A 30 15.97 -6.54 -13.51
C GLN A 30 15.57 -5.90 -14.85
N GLU A 31 15.28 -4.61 -14.87
CA GLU A 31 14.93 -3.85 -16.08
C GLU A 31 13.75 -4.45 -16.87
N MET A 32 12.85 -5.17 -16.20
CA MET A 32 11.70 -5.84 -16.83
C MET A 32 10.56 -4.87 -17.18
N THR A 33 10.88 -3.61 -17.46
CA THR A 33 9.93 -2.52 -17.62
C THR A 33 8.98 -2.75 -18.79
N ASN A 34 9.41 -3.43 -19.85
CA ASN A 34 8.59 -3.71 -21.03
C ASN A 34 7.58 -4.86 -20.83
N ARG A 35 7.64 -5.60 -19.70
CA ARG A 35 6.71 -6.70 -19.46
C ARG A 35 5.31 -6.19 -19.12
N LYS A 36 4.28 -6.81 -19.71
CA LYS A 36 2.87 -6.49 -19.45
C LYS A 36 2.52 -6.61 -17.96
N GLU A 37 3.12 -7.56 -17.24
CA GLU A 37 2.94 -7.76 -15.81
C GLU A 37 3.51 -6.58 -15.01
N PHE A 38 4.69 -6.07 -15.40
CA PHE A 38 5.30 -4.90 -14.77
C PHE A 38 4.47 -3.64 -14.99
N GLN A 39 4.00 -3.44 -16.22
CA GLN A 39 3.14 -2.31 -16.56
C GLN A 39 1.79 -2.38 -15.80
N ALA A 40 1.22 -3.58 -15.67
CA ALA A 40 0.04 -3.79 -14.84
C ALA A 40 0.32 -3.48 -13.36
N MET A 41 1.47 -3.92 -12.82
CA MET A 41 1.87 -3.59 -11.45
C MET A 41 1.97 -2.09 -11.24
N LYS A 42 2.71 -1.40 -12.12
CA LYS A 42 2.89 0.05 -12.08
C LYS A 42 1.54 0.78 -12.13
N LYS A 43 0.61 0.33 -12.97
CA LYS A 43 -0.74 0.88 -13.04
C LYS A 43 -1.50 0.69 -11.72
N TYR A 44 -1.46 -0.51 -11.14
CA TYR A 44 -2.16 -0.82 -9.89
C TYR A 44 -1.58 -0.05 -8.70
N VAL A 45 -0.27 0.12 -8.65
CA VAL A 45 0.42 1.00 -7.70
C VAL A 45 -0.09 2.44 -7.83
N SER A 46 -0.14 2.99 -9.05
CA SER A 46 -0.68 4.33 -9.29
C SER A 46 -2.15 4.47 -8.86
N ILE A 47 -2.97 3.43 -9.04
CA ILE A 47 -4.37 3.43 -8.59
C ILE A 47 -4.43 3.46 -7.07
N LEU A 48 -3.67 2.59 -6.38
CA LEU A 48 -3.64 2.53 -4.91
C LEU A 48 -3.24 3.85 -4.26
N ASN A 49 -2.37 4.63 -4.88
CA ASN A 49 -1.99 5.96 -4.38
C ASN A 49 -3.11 7.00 -4.45
N ARG A 50 -4.01 6.86 -5.44
CA ARG A 50 -5.10 7.82 -5.67
C ARG A 50 -6.34 7.51 -4.85
N ILE A 51 -6.55 6.24 -4.50
CA ILE A 51 -7.69 5.82 -3.68
C ILE A 51 -7.57 6.48 -2.30
N PRO A 52 -8.60 7.19 -1.80
CA PRO A 52 -8.63 7.69 -0.42
C PRO A 52 -8.51 6.55 0.59
N PHE A 53 -7.96 6.80 1.77
CA PHE A 53 -8.06 5.81 2.85
C PHE A 53 -9.53 5.65 3.26
N GLN A 54 -9.90 4.42 3.64
CA GLN A 54 -11.26 4.06 4.06
C GLN A 54 -11.38 3.96 5.59
N CYS A 55 -10.37 4.41 6.32
CA CYS A 55 -10.32 4.38 7.78
C CYS A 55 -10.45 5.79 8.38
N ALA A 56 -11.04 5.85 9.56
CA ALA A 56 -11.10 7.07 10.36
C ALA A 56 -9.70 7.48 10.83
N CYS A 57 -9.51 8.78 11.06
CA CYS A 57 -8.31 9.29 11.69
C CYS A 57 -8.10 8.65 13.08
N TYR A 58 -6.84 8.37 13.42
CA TYR A 58 -6.40 7.86 14.71
C TYR A 58 -6.32 8.94 15.80
N GLY A 59 -6.16 10.21 15.39
CA GLY A 59 -6.07 11.34 16.31
C GLY A 59 -7.39 11.70 16.99
N LYS A 60 -7.39 12.82 17.72
CA LYS A 60 -8.53 13.26 18.55
C LYS A 60 -9.80 13.57 17.77
N CYS A 61 -9.70 13.81 16.45
CA CYS A 61 -10.86 14.05 15.60
C CYS A 61 -11.63 12.78 15.22
N LYS A 62 -11.21 11.58 15.69
CA LYS A 62 -11.96 10.34 15.46
C LYS A 62 -13.38 10.43 16.06
N PRO A 63 -14.43 9.95 15.38
CA PRO A 63 -14.46 9.36 14.04
C PRO A 63 -14.75 10.34 12.90
N LYS A 64 -14.74 11.66 13.17
CA LYS A 64 -15.24 12.71 12.27
C LYS A 64 -14.48 12.80 10.95
N ASN A 65 -13.15 12.75 10.98
CA ASN A 65 -12.33 12.93 9.78
C ASN A 65 -11.79 11.59 9.25
N ILE A 66 -11.77 11.45 7.93
CA ILE A 66 -11.13 10.35 7.23
C ILE A 66 -9.63 10.61 7.14
N ALA A 67 -8.83 9.55 7.24
CA ALA A 67 -7.39 9.67 7.12
C ALA A 67 -6.94 10.02 5.68
N THR A 68 -5.88 10.81 5.57
CA THR A 68 -5.25 11.24 4.31
C THR A 68 -3.79 10.83 4.21
N ARG A 69 -3.20 10.42 5.34
CA ARG A 69 -1.79 10.04 5.50
C ARG A 69 -1.63 8.95 6.55
N TYR A 70 -0.47 8.32 6.57
CA TYR A 70 -0.07 7.38 7.61
C TYR A 70 1.20 7.85 8.30
N SER A 71 1.42 7.36 9.52
CA SER A 71 2.71 7.38 10.21
C SER A 71 3.16 5.97 10.55
N ILE A 72 4.46 5.78 10.64
CA ILE A 72 5.09 4.49 10.96
C ILE A 72 6.45 4.71 11.62
N TYR A 73 6.83 3.81 12.53
CA TYR A 73 8.20 3.73 13.02
C TYR A 73 9.01 2.81 12.11
N SER A 74 10.26 3.18 11.83
CA SER A 74 11.12 2.41 10.91
C SER A 74 11.29 0.92 11.23
N LYS A 75 11.13 0.52 12.51
CA LYS A 75 11.23 -0.87 12.98
C LYS A 75 9.89 -1.50 13.39
N ASN A 76 8.77 -0.82 13.19
CA ASN A 76 7.45 -1.34 13.51
C ASN A 76 6.58 -1.32 12.24
N PRO A 77 6.03 -2.47 11.79
CA PRO A 77 5.20 -2.49 10.60
C PRO A 77 3.85 -1.76 10.74
N ASP A 78 3.44 -1.40 11.96
CA ASP A 78 2.12 -0.87 12.25
C ASP A 78 1.92 0.57 11.78
N LEU A 79 0.99 0.73 10.85
CA LEU A 79 0.59 2.02 10.30
C LEU A 79 -0.50 2.64 11.17
N HIS A 80 -0.29 3.88 11.55
CA HIS A 80 -1.30 4.71 12.20
C HIS A 80 -1.76 5.79 11.21
N TYR A 81 -3.07 5.98 11.08
CA TYR A 81 -3.64 6.78 9.98
C TYR A 81 -4.17 8.10 10.49
N TYR A 82 -3.79 9.21 9.87
CA TYR A 82 -4.14 10.56 10.32
C TYR A 82 -4.76 11.37 9.19
N CYS A 83 -5.65 12.30 9.53
CA CYS A 83 -6.02 13.39 8.63
C CYS A 83 -4.91 14.46 8.62
N ASP A 84 -5.04 15.46 7.76
CA ASP A 84 -4.04 16.53 7.66
C ASP A 84 -4.07 17.47 8.89
N GLU A 85 -5.17 17.52 9.63
CA GLU A 85 -5.35 18.40 10.82
C GLU A 85 -4.80 17.81 12.12
N CYS A 86 -4.67 16.49 12.23
CA CYS A 86 -4.21 15.83 13.45
C CYS A 86 -2.71 15.60 13.44
N ASP A 87 -2.02 16.01 14.51
CA ASP A 87 -0.60 15.73 14.70
C ASP A 87 -0.35 14.28 15.15
N PRO A 88 0.41 13.46 14.38
CA PRO A 88 0.76 12.10 14.75
C PRO A 88 1.57 11.99 16.05
N TYR A 89 2.25 13.05 16.48
CA TYR A 89 3.01 13.06 17.74
C TYR A 89 2.13 13.30 18.97
N SER A 90 0.92 13.84 18.79
CA SER A 90 -0.03 14.12 19.87
C SER A 90 -0.53 12.87 20.62
N SER A 91 -0.28 11.68 20.08
CA SER A 91 -0.63 10.38 20.68
C SER A 91 0.52 9.72 21.46
N GLY A 92 1.52 10.50 21.90
CA GLY A 92 2.64 9.99 22.69
C GLY A 92 3.74 9.33 21.87
N ALA A 93 3.87 9.71 20.59
CA ALA A 93 4.94 9.18 19.75
C ALA A 93 6.30 9.80 20.11
N ASN A 94 7.38 9.03 19.92
CA ASN A 94 8.73 9.53 20.15
C ASN A 94 9.09 10.60 19.11
N ASN A 95 9.32 11.83 19.57
CA ASN A 95 9.66 12.98 18.71
C ASN A 95 10.76 12.65 17.69
N GLY A 96 10.49 12.98 16.42
CA GLY A 96 11.42 12.80 15.31
C GLY A 96 11.61 11.36 14.80
N LYS A 97 10.94 10.37 15.39
CA LYS A 97 11.12 8.95 15.00
C LYS A 97 10.06 8.41 14.03
N LEU A 98 9.01 9.18 13.73
CA LEU A 98 7.96 8.76 12.80
C LEU A 98 8.31 9.14 11.36
N PHE A 99 8.20 8.18 10.45
CA PHE A 99 8.04 8.44 9.04
C PHE A 99 6.56 8.74 8.76
N ILE A 100 6.28 9.81 8.02
CA ILE A 100 4.92 10.20 7.61
C ILE A 100 4.87 10.13 6.08
N GLY A 101 3.87 9.42 5.55
CA GLY A 101 3.71 9.27 4.10
C GLY A 101 2.24 9.18 3.68
N LYS A 102 2.02 9.17 2.36
CA LYS A 102 0.68 9.10 1.75
C LYS A 102 0.59 7.97 0.70
N THR A 103 1.70 7.58 0.12
CA THR A 103 1.78 6.67 -1.03
C THR A 103 2.43 5.33 -0.68
N ILE A 104 2.16 4.31 -1.48
CA ILE A 104 2.79 2.99 -1.29
C ILE A 104 4.29 3.02 -1.62
N GLU A 105 4.74 3.88 -2.53
CA GLU A 105 6.16 4.03 -2.91
C GLU A 105 6.97 4.65 -1.79
N GLU A 106 6.41 5.65 -1.08
CA GLU A 106 7.01 6.20 0.14
C GLU A 106 7.19 5.12 1.19
N LEU A 107 6.16 4.29 1.41
CA LEU A 107 6.22 3.16 2.33
C LEU A 107 7.27 2.12 1.89
N ALA A 108 7.38 1.88 0.59
CA ALA A 108 8.28 0.90 0.01
C ALA A 108 9.78 1.28 0.09
N ARG A 109 10.09 2.52 0.47
CA ARG A 109 11.46 2.98 0.79
C ARG A 109 11.96 2.45 2.14
N LEU A 110 11.05 2.06 3.03
CA LEU A 110 11.42 1.45 4.31
C LEU A 110 11.92 0.02 4.08
N SER A 111 12.91 -0.40 4.86
CA SER A 111 13.29 -1.82 4.98
C SER A 111 12.09 -2.62 5.49
N ASP A 112 11.89 -3.82 4.97
CA ASP A 112 10.82 -4.76 5.40
C ASP A 112 9.38 -4.21 5.34
N CYS A 113 9.06 -3.49 4.25
CA CYS A 113 7.76 -2.84 4.05
C CYS A 113 6.56 -3.78 3.78
N ASN A 114 6.75 -5.09 3.62
CA ASN A 114 5.68 -5.99 3.12
C ASN A 114 4.46 -6.02 4.06
N GLU A 115 4.66 -6.04 5.37
CA GLU A 115 3.56 -6.09 6.33
C GLU A 115 2.81 -4.76 6.41
N SER A 116 3.53 -3.64 6.40
CA SER A 116 2.94 -2.31 6.29
C SER A 116 2.17 -2.13 4.98
N ILE A 117 2.66 -2.69 3.87
CA ILE A 117 1.97 -2.65 2.58
C ILE A 117 0.65 -3.42 2.63
N LYS A 118 0.57 -4.56 3.33
CA LYS A 118 -0.70 -5.25 3.56
C LYS A 118 -1.68 -4.38 4.35
N GLN A 119 -1.22 -3.68 5.39
CA GLN A 119 -2.07 -2.75 6.14
C GLN A 119 -2.53 -1.58 5.26
N PHE A 120 -1.62 -0.97 4.50
CA PHE A 120 -1.90 0.12 3.57
C PHE A 120 -2.98 -0.27 2.56
N THR A 121 -2.75 -1.37 1.85
CA THR A 121 -3.67 -1.87 0.81
C THR A 121 -5.04 -2.24 1.38
N THR A 122 -5.07 -2.83 2.58
CA THR A 122 -6.33 -3.12 3.28
C THR A 122 -7.13 -1.86 3.57
N ASN A 123 -6.47 -0.79 4.03
CA ASN A 123 -7.11 0.51 4.26
C ASN A 123 -7.42 1.30 2.98
N LYS A 124 -7.00 0.83 1.81
CA LYS A 124 -7.48 1.26 0.48
C LYS A 124 -8.62 0.38 -0.06
N GLY A 125 -9.05 -0.64 0.70
CA GLY A 125 -10.11 -1.58 0.31
C GLY A 125 -9.64 -2.84 -0.43
N LEU A 126 -8.32 -3.02 -0.62
CA LEU A 126 -7.74 -4.23 -1.22
C LEU A 126 -7.46 -5.28 -0.14
N LYS A 127 -8.40 -6.21 0.05
CA LYS A 127 -8.42 -7.16 1.17
C LYS A 127 -7.68 -8.48 0.86
N ASN A 128 -7.29 -9.21 1.92
CA ASN A 128 -6.76 -10.56 1.78
C ASN A 128 -7.82 -11.54 1.27
N GLY A 129 -7.40 -12.63 0.62
CA GLY A 129 -8.30 -13.71 0.20
C GLY A 129 -9.28 -13.36 -0.92
N MET A 130 -9.15 -12.18 -1.53
CA MET A 130 -9.95 -11.80 -2.70
C MET A 130 -9.75 -12.82 -3.84
N ARG A 131 -10.84 -13.22 -4.50
CA ARG A 131 -10.77 -14.03 -5.73
C ARG A 131 -10.10 -13.23 -6.85
N VAL A 132 -9.54 -13.88 -7.86
CA VAL A 132 -8.90 -13.21 -9.02
C VAL A 132 -9.81 -12.15 -9.62
N GLN A 133 -11.07 -12.50 -9.92
CA GLN A 133 -12.05 -11.56 -10.48
C GLN A 133 -12.31 -10.36 -9.56
N SER A 134 -12.26 -10.55 -8.24
CA SER A 134 -12.41 -9.45 -7.28
C SER A 134 -11.26 -8.45 -7.34
N TYR A 135 -10.03 -8.89 -7.65
CA TYR A 135 -8.93 -7.97 -7.89
C TYR A 135 -9.16 -7.14 -9.15
N ASP A 136 -9.51 -7.78 -10.27
CA ASP A 136 -9.78 -7.08 -11.52
C ASP A 136 -10.92 -6.07 -11.34
N ASN A 137 -12.02 -6.46 -10.68
CA ASN A 137 -13.13 -5.57 -10.35
C ASN A 137 -12.68 -4.38 -9.48
N PHE A 138 -11.84 -4.62 -8.47
CA PHE A 138 -11.31 -3.56 -7.61
C PHE A 138 -10.52 -2.53 -8.42
N PHE A 139 -9.58 -2.97 -9.26
CA PHE A 139 -8.75 -2.05 -10.04
C PHE A 139 -9.53 -1.40 -11.18
N VAL A 140 -10.50 -2.08 -11.80
CA VAL A 140 -11.37 -1.50 -12.83
C VAL A 140 -12.24 -0.39 -12.26
N LYS A 141 -12.81 -0.58 -11.06
CA LYS A 141 -13.64 0.43 -10.38
C LYS A 141 -12.90 1.74 -10.10
N HIS A 142 -11.57 1.71 -10.00
CA HIS A 142 -10.73 2.85 -9.62
C HIS A 142 -9.71 3.25 -10.71
N LYS A 143 -9.92 2.84 -11.97
CA LYS A 143 -9.13 3.32 -13.14
C LYS A 143 -9.39 4.80 -13.38
#